data_AF-W9HCW4-F1
#
_entry.id   AF-W9HCW4-F1
#
_cell.length_a   1.000
_cell.length_b   1.000
_cell.length_c   1.000
_cell.angle_alpha   90.00
_cell.angle_beta   90.00
_cell.angle_gamma   90.00
#
_symmetry.space_group_name_H-M   'P 1'
#
loop_
_entity.id
_entity.type
_entity.pdbx_description
1 polymer ?
#
loop_
_entity_poly.entity_id
_entity_poly.type
_entity_poly.pdbx_seq_one_letter_code
_entity_poly.pdbx_strand_id
1 'polypeptide(L)'
;MAALVIAIQSMLSAAEPNALQLYQRESSQSDVKYANMVYFVNWGIYERDFQPQDLPTSSITHVLYAFMNVQEDGTVRYIRRFGKTLRRGL
;
A
#
# COMPACT_ATOMS: atom_id res chain seq x y z
N MET A 1 -32.81 -41.92 10.88
CA MET A 1 -32.49 -40.65 11.56
C MET A 1 -31.08 -40.10 11.26
N ALA A 2 -30.12 -40.90 10.76
CA ALA A 2 -28.75 -40.41 10.47
C ALA A 2 -28.63 -39.58 9.17
N ALA A 3 -29.44 -39.85 8.14
CA ALA A 3 -29.35 -39.16 6.84
C ALA A 3 -29.68 -37.65 6.90
N LEU A 4 -30.61 -37.26 7.78
CA LEU A 4 -31.01 -35.86 7.94
C LEU A 4 -29.90 -35.02 8.59
N VAL A 5 -29.20 -35.60 9.57
CA VAL A 5 -28.10 -34.94 10.28
C VAL A 5 -26.92 -34.70 9.33
N ILE A 6 -26.62 -35.66 8.45
CA ILE A 6 -25.55 -35.54 7.46
C ILE A 6 -25.87 -34.46 6.42
N ALA A 7 -27.13 -34.35 5.97
CA ALA A 7 -27.56 -33.33 5.02
C ALA A 7 -27.51 -31.90 5.61
N ILE A 8 -27.81 -31.76 6.91
CA ILE A 8 -27.71 -30.46 7.60
C ILE A 8 -26.24 -30.08 7.81
N GLN A 9 -25.38 -31.04 8.17
CA GLN A 9 -23.95 -30.78 8.38
C GLN A 9 -23.25 -30.35 7.08
N SER A 10 -23.61 -30.93 5.94
CA SER A 10 -23.02 -30.56 4.65
C SER A 10 -23.44 -29.17 4.18
N MET A 11 -24.68 -28.74 4.48
CA MET A 11 -25.15 -27.38 4.17
C MET A 11 -24.50 -26.31 5.05
N LEU A 12 -24.26 -26.61 6.34
CA LEU A 12 -23.64 -25.66 7.26
C LEU A 12 -22.16 -25.40 6.94
N SER A 13 -21.43 -26.44 6.50
CA SER A 13 -20.02 -26.28 6.08
C SER A 13 -19.85 -25.55 4.74
N ALA A 14 -20.88 -25.49 3.90
CA ALA A 14 -20.83 -24.74 2.63
C ALA A 14 -21.06 -23.23 2.79
N ALA A 15 -21.60 -22.79 3.94
CA ALA A 15 -21.93 -21.38 4.20
C ALA A 15 -20.73 -20.54 4.69
N GLU A 16 -19.64 -21.18 5.15
CA GLU A 16 -18.47 -20.47 5.64
C GLU A 16 -17.18 -20.92 4.93
N PRO A 17 -16.96 -20.48 3.69
CA PRO A 17 -15.76 -20.88 2.95
C PRO A 17 -14.43 -20.33 3.53
N ASN A 18 -14.44 -19.47 4.57
CA ASN A 18 -13.23 -18.70 4.93
C ASN A 18 -13.03 -18.40 6.42
N ALA A 19 -13.92 -18.76 7.34
CA ALA A 19 -13.79 -18.37 8.75
C ALA A 19 -12.53 -18.99 9.41
N LEU A 20 -12.26 -20.26 9.13
CA LEU A 20 -11.04 -20.93 9.61
C LEU A 20 -9.80 -20.47 8.85
N GLN A 21 -9.91 -20.07 7.58
CA GLN A 21 -8.77 -19.59 6.79
C GLN A 21 -8.29 -18.20 7.24
N LEU A 22 -9.21 -17.36 7.72
CA LEU A 22 -8.89 -16.07 8.36
C LEU A 22 -8.25 -16.25 9.74
N TYR A 23 -8.67 -17.26 10.49
CA TYR A 23 -8.06 -17.62 11.78
C TYR A 23 -6.71 -18.33 11.64
N GLN A 24 -6.53 -19.14 10.59
CA GLN A 24 -5.28 -19.84 10.25
C GLN A 24 -4.30 -19.04 9.42
N ARG A 25 -4.61 -17.76 9.13
CA ARG A 25 -3.56 -16.77 8.90
C ARG A 25 -2.89 -16.43 10.24
N GLU A 26 -2.39 -17.45 10.93
CA GLU A 26 -1.26 -17.24 11.81
C GLU A 26 -0.17 -16.60 10.97
N SER A 27 0.53 -15.63 11.54
CA SER A 27 1.78 -15.12 10.99
C SER A 27 2.68 -16.32 10.74
N SER A 28 2.65 -16.87 9.53
CA SER A 28 3.64 -17.81 9.02
C SER A 28 4.95 -17.24 9.49
N GLN A 29 5.65 -17.91 10.43
CA GLN A 29 6.82 -17.41 11.15
C GLN A 29 7.70 -16.65 10.18
N SER A 30 7.42 -15.35 10.07
CA SER A 30 8.02 -14.52 9.07
C SER A 30 9.31 -14.18 9.76
N ASP A 31 10.44 -14.51 9.13
CA ASP A 31 11.71 -13.93 9.54
C ASP A 31 11.41 -12.44 9.76
N VAL A 32 11.48 -11.99 11.01
CA VAL A 32 11.16 -10.61 11.36
C VAL A 32 12.31 -9.78 10.80
N LYS A 33 12.18 -9.43 9.52
CA LYS A 33 13.15 -8.63 8.78
C LYS A 33 12.84 -7.18 9.06
N TYR A 34 13.84 -6.46 9.58
CA TYR A 34 13.72 -5.03 9.79
C TYR A 34 13.48 -4.32 8.46
N ALA A 35 12.55 -3.38 8.46
CA ALA A 35 12.33 -2.51 7.32
C ALA A 35 13.20 -1.26 7.45
N ASN A 36 14.03 -0.98 6.45
CA ASN A 36 14.71 0.29 6.29
C ASN A 36 13.99 1.10 5.21
N MET A 37 13.28 2.14 5.61
CA MET A 37 12.45 2.96 4.71
C MET A 37 13.04 4.35 4.58
N VAL A 38 13.08 4.89 3.36
CA VAL A 38 13.53 6.26 3.11
C VAL A 38 12.49 7.04 2.31
N TYR A 39 12.43 8.35 2.54
CA TYR A 39 11.60 9.24 1.75
C TYR A 39 12.36 9.74 0.51
N PHE A 40 11.78 9.53 -0.67
CA PHE A 40 12.25 10.17 -1.90
C PHE A 40 11.34 11.35 -2.21
N VAL A 41 11.89 12.56 -2.07
CA VAL A 41 11.15 13.80 -2.37
C VAL A 41 11.20 14.11 -3.86
N ASN A 42 10.04 14.26 -4.50
CA ASN A 42 9.95 14.43 -5.95
C ASN A 42 10.64 15.71 -6.49
N TRP A 43 10.87 16.71 -5.64
CA TRP A 43 11.62 17.92 -6.00
C TRP A 43 13.14 17.79 -5.82
N GLY A 44 13.64 16.66 -5.31
CA GLY A 44 15.08 16.40 -5.18
C GLY A 44 15.83 16.40 -6.51
N ILE A 45 15.14 16.12 -7.62
CA ILE A 45 15.69 16.09 -8.98
C ILE A 45 16.04 17.48 -9.55
N TYR A 46 15.69 18.57 -8.87
CA TYR A 46 15.88 19.93 -9.38
C TYR A 46 17.22 20.52 -8.91
N GLU A 47 17.25 21.17 -7.75
CA GLU A 47 18.47 21.84 -7.26
C GLU A 47 19.50 20.88 -6.67
N ARG A 48 19.03 19.76 -6.10
CA ARG A 48 19.90 18.73 -5.54
C ARG A 48 20.42 17.75 -6.59
N ASP A 49 19.83 17.77 -7.79
CA ASP A 49 20.10 16.81 -8.87
C ASP A 49 20.17 15.35 -8.39
N PHE A 50 19.34 15.01 -7.39
CA PHE A 50 19.33 13.68 -6.79
C PHE A 50 18.26 12.85 -7.49
N GLN A 51 18.72 11.95 -8.35
CA GLN A 51 17.87 11.12 -9.17
C GLN A 51 17.46 9.85 -8.41
N PRO A 52 16.32 9.22 -8.74
CA PRO A 52 15.93 7.95 -8.12
C PRO A 52 17.00 6.86 -8.24
N GLN A 53 17.85 6.92 -9.27
CA GLN A 53 18.96 6.01 -9.51
C GLN A 53 20.09 6.16 -8.49
N ASP A 54 20.18 7.31 -7.83
CA ASP A 54 21.21 7.60 -6.83
C ASP A 54 20.87 7.04 -5.44
N LEU A 55 19.69 6.40 -5.29
CA LEU A 55 19.31 5.76 -4.04
C LEU A 55 20.19 4.54 -3.74
N PRO A 56 20.67 4.37 -2.49
CA PRO A 56 21.44 3.20 -2.09
C PRO A 56 20.53 1.97 -1.90
N THR A 57 20.09 1.38 -3.02
CA THR A 57 19.12 0.27 -3.07
C THR A 57 19.56 -0.99 -2.33
N SER A 58 20.86 -1.16 -2.07
CA SER A 58 21.40 -2.29 -1.32
C SER A 58 21.11 -2.24 0.18
N SER A 59 20.87 -1.05 0.75
CA SER A 59 20.66 -0.87 2.19
C SER A 59 19.21 -0.53 2.55
N ILE A 60 18.37 -0.23 1.56
CA ILE A 60 16.98 0.20 1.74
C ILE A 60 16.06 -0.95 1.37
N THR A 61 14.99 -1.16 2.15
CA THR A 61 13.96 -2.15 1.83
C THR A 61 12.72 -1.52 1.19
N HIS A 62 12.38 -0.27 1.53
CA HIS A 62 11.24 0.44 0.93
C HIS A 62 11.56 1.91 0.64
N VAL A 63 11.03 2.41 -0.47
CA VAL A 63 11.10 3.84 -0.83
C VAL A 63 9.71 4.44 -0.73
N LEU A 64 9.59 5.50 0.06
CA LEU A 64 8.37 6.26 0.24
C LEU A 64 8.43 7.49 -0.67
N TYR A 65 7.74 7.44 -1.80
CA TYR A 65 7.67 8.58 -2.71
C TYR A 65 6.82 9.69 -2.10
N ALA A 66 7.43 10.86 -1.88
CA ALA A 66 6.80 11.95 -1.13
C ALA A 66 6.91 13.31 -1.84
N PHE A 67 5.95 14.21 -1.66
CA PHE A 67 4.63 14.02 -1.02
C PHE A 67 3.52 13.97 -2.07
N MET A 68 2.34 13.52 -1.63
CA MET A 68 1.09 13.65 -2.38
C MET A 68 0.20 14.69 -1.69
N ASN A 69 -0.63 15.39 -2.48
CA ASN A 69 -1.67 16.29 -1.98
C ASN A 69 -2.96 15.52 -1.76
N VAL A 70 -3.68 15.89 -0.71
CA VAL A 70 -5.05 15.43 -0.43
C VAL A 70 -5.98 16.62 -0.58
N GLN A 71 -6.98 16.50 -1.44
CA GLN A 71 -8.00 17.52 -1.66
C GLN A 71 -9.14 17.38 -0.64
N GLU A 72 -9.97 18.41 -0.48
CA GLU A 72 -11.13 18.40 0.46
C GLU A 72 -12.16 17.31 0.13
N ASP A 73 -12.27 16.93 -1.14
CA ASP A 73 -13.12 15.83 -1.61
C ASP A 73 -12.49 14.44 -1.38
N GLY A 74 -11.34 14.37 -0.72
CA GLY A 74 -10.58 13.13 -0.47
C GLY A 74 -9.76 12.64 -1.66
N THR A 75 -9.79 13.34 -2.80
CA THR A 75 -8.99 12.96 -3.97
C THR A 75 -7.50 13.18 -3.67
N VAL A 76 -6.69 12.14 -3.85
CA VAL A 76 -5.23 12.23 -3.73
C VAL A 76 -4.62 12.58 -5.09
N ARG A 77 -3.78 13.60 -5.16
CA ARG A 77 -3.09 14.03 -6.38
C ARG A 77 -1.59 14.15 -6.16
N TYR A 78 -0.82 13.93 -7.22
CA TYR A 78 0.60 14.27 -7.19
C TYR A 78 0.78 15.77 -6.96
N ILE A 79 1.84 16.14 -6.23
CA ILE A 79 2.19 17.56 -6.08
C ILE A 79 2.61 18.08 -7.44
N ARG A 80 1.73 18.89 -8.05
CA ARG A 80 2.11 19.73 -9.17
C ARG A 80 3.02 20.84 -8.67
N ARG A 81 4.04 21.16 -9.47
CA ARG A 81 4.97 22.27 -9.26
C ARG A 81 4.23 23.52 -8.76
N PHE A 82 4.52 23.95 -7.54
CA PHE A 82 4.20 25.28 -7.06
C PHE A 82 4.91 26.28 -7.98
N GLY A 83 4.18 27.05 -8.79
CA GLY A 83 4.77 28.14 -9.58
C GLY A 83 4.48 28.21 -11.09
N LYS A 84 3.33 27.72 -11.59
CA LYS A 84 2.73 28.25 -12.83
C LYS A 84 1.20 28.34 -12.74
N THR A 85 0.73 29.21 -11.84
CA THR A 85 -0.60 29.82 -11.97
C THR A 85 -0.42 31.33 -12.01
N LEU A 86 0.14 31.85 -13.11
CA LEU A 86 -0.03 33.25 -13.46
C LEU A 86 -0.23 33.38 -14.98
N ARG A 87 -1.44 33.85 -15.32
CA ARG A 87 -1.89 34.42 -16.61
C ARG A 87 -2.14 33.45 -17.78
N ARG A 88 -3.35 32.89 -17.81
CA ARG A 88 -4.21 32.81 -19.01
C ARG A 88 -5.62 33.22 -18.55
N GLY A 89 -6.33 34.20 -19.09
CA GLY A 89 -6.12 35.04 -20.25
C GLY A 89 -6.45 36.51 -19.98
N LEU A 90 -5.78 37.36 -20.75
CA LEU A 90 -6.46 38.45 -21.45
C LEU A 90 -7.38 37.86 -22.51
#